data_AF-A0A176RUU5-F1
#
_entry.id   AF-A0A176RUU5-F1
#
_cell.length_a   1.000
_cell.length_b   1.000
_cell.length_c   1.000
_cell.angle_alpha   90.00
_cell.angle_beta   90.00
_cell.angle_gamma   90.00
#
_symmetry.space_group_name_H-M   'P 1'
#
loop_
_entity.id
_entity.type
_entity.pdbx_description
1 polymer ?
#
loop_
_entity_poly.entity_id
_entity_poly.type
_entity_poly.pdbx_seq_one_letter_code
_entity_poly.pdbx_strand_id
1 'polypeptide(L)'
;MKSIVTCFIAALLLGGCHSTPPIKQPSEPVIVTCDDYNPQIVQAMQTKDLVKLSELLATLKRQEDCTIEDLDNLKREMSEMAADKASELVQRGKLDEAEKWLQYKYAPLTLWKTQAVRGEIASKRKKWGDAALFYNKTLDLIADPNITQVKPSLSEIEKLYKLAAETQLLAGTLPTLKDNGKPRGIMRDDLG
;
A
#
# COMPACT_ATOMS: atom_id res chain seq x y z
N MET A 1 -10.06 52.41 -21.73
CA MET A 1 -9.52 53.70 -22.21
C MET A 1 -8.75 53.44 -23.49
N LYS A 2 -9.20 54.01 -24.62
CA LYS A 2 -8.67 53.79 -25.97
C LYS A 2 -7.54 54.80 -26.22
N SER A 3 -6.31 54.32 -26.38
CA SER A 3 -5.21 55.16 -26.88
C SER A 3 -5.00 54.91 -28.37
N ILE A 4 -5.21 55.96 -29.13
CA ILE A 4 -4.91 56.10 -30.56
C ILE A 4 -3.39 56.27 -30.66
N VAL A 5 -2.72 55.41 -31.43
CA VAL A 5 -1.30 55.61 -31.80
C VAL A 5 -1.24 55.92 -33.29
N THR A 6 -0.88 57.15 -33.57
CA THR A 6 -0.67 57.78 -34.86
C THR A 6 0.58 57.20 -35.53
N CYS A 7 0.43 56.59 -36.71
CA CYS A 7 1.56 56.16 -37.53
C CYS A 7 2.10 57.34 -38.35
N PHE A 8 3.34 57.74 -38.09
CA PHE A 8 4.23 58.40 -39.03
C PHE A 8 5.47 57.52 -39.18
N ILE A 9 6.21 57.72 -40.30
CA ILE A 9 7.48 57.08 -40.75
C ILE A 9 7.20 56.17 -41.96
N ALA A 10 7.20 56.73 -43.18
CA ALA A 10 8.38 57.07 -44.00
C ALA A 10 9.09 55.82 -44.55
N ALA A 11 8.78 55.51 -45.80
CA ALA A 11 9.49 54.54 -46.61
C ALA A 11 10.78 55.17 -47.15
N LEU A 12 11.93 54.48 -47.00
CA LEU A 12 13.00 54.36 -47.99
C LEU A 12 14.16 53.51 -47.44
N LEU A 13 14.42 52.41 -48.17
CA LEU A 13 15.73 51.87 -48.53
C LEU A 13 16.57 51.02 -47.56
N LEU A 14 16.93 49.84 -48.12
CA LEU A 14 18.16 49.06 -47.95
C LEU A 14 18.33 48.24 -46.67
N GLY A 15 18.50 46.93 -46.86
CA GLY A 15 19.29 46.09 -45.94
C GLY A 15 18.58 44.83 -45.46
N GLY A 16 19.07 43.69 -45.94
CA GLY A 16 19.13 42.41 -45.23
C GLY A 16 17.85 41.84 -44.60
N CYS A 17 17.37 40.72 -45.16
CA CYS A 17 16.53 39.78 -44.42
C CYS A 17 17.31 39.22 -43.21
N HIS A 18 17.32 39.93 -42.09
CA HIS A 18 17.62 39.33 -40.79
C HIS A 18 16.32 38.71 -40.29
N SER A 19 16.19 37.39 -40.48
CA SER A 19 15.21 36.58 -39.77
C SER A 19 15.47 36.73 -38.27
N THR A 20 14.71 37.59 -37.60
CA THR A 20 14.64 37.60 -36.14
C THR A 20 14.20 36.20 -35.69
N PRO A 21 14.98 35.51 -34.81
CA PRO A 21 14.53 34.26 -34.25
C PRO A 21 13.24 34.50 -33.46
N PRO A 22 12.26 33.58 -33.53
CA PRO A 22 11.02 33.72 -32.78
C PRO A 22 11.37 33.83 -31.29
N ILE A 23 10.87 34.88 -30.65
CA ILE A 23 10.96 35.06 -29.21
C ILE A 23 10.26 33.86 -28.58
N LYS A 24 11.03 32.98 -27.93
CA LYS A 24 10.54 31.84 -27.16
C LYS A 24 9.62 32.41 -26.07
N GLN A 25 8.31 32.28 -26.23
CA GLN A 25 7.37 32.58 -25.16
C GLN A 25 7.78 31.74 -23.93
N PRO A 26 7.89 32.34 -22.73
CA PRO A 26 8.05 31.58 -21.51
C PRO A 26 6.87 30.63 -21.40
N SER A 27 7.11 29.32 -21.45
CA SER A 27 6.06 28.33 -21.20
C SER A 27 5.50 28.58 -19.80
N GLU A 28 4.19 28.80 -19.69
CA GLU A 28 3.50 28.86 -18.40
C GLU A 28 3.86 27.64 -17.55
N PRO A 29 4.04 27.82 -16.23
CA PRO A 29 4.36 26.70 -15.35
C PRO A 29 3.23 25.68 -15.43
N VAL A 30 3.55 24.47 -15.88
CA VAL A 30 2.62 23.34 -15.87
C VAL A 30 2.34 23.02 -14.42
N ILE A 31 1.14 23.35 -13.95
CA ILE A 31 0.64 22.94 -12.64
C ILE A 31 0.35 21.44 -12.75
N VAL A 32 1.08 20.63 -12.00
CA VAL A 32 0.86 19.19 -11.92
C VAL A 32 -0.06 18.93 -10.73
N THR A 33 -1.12 18.16 -10.96
CA THR A 33 -2.15 17.78 -9.99
C THR A 33 -2.02 16.31 -9.59
N CYS A 34 -2.72 15.89 -8.55
CA CYS A 34 -2.81 14.49 -8.14
C CYS A 34 -3.34 13.60 -9.27
N ASP A 35 -4.35 14.08 -10.00
CA ASP A 35 -5.03 13.35 -11.07
C ASP A 35 -4.12 13.06 -12.26
N ASP A 36 -3.13 13.91 -12.51
CA ASP A 36 -2.16 13.72 -13.60
C ASP A 36 -1.35 12.43 -13.45
N TYR A 37 -1.24 11.88 -12.24
CA TYR A 37 -0.55 10.62 -11.98
C TYR A 37 -1.44 9.38 -12.13
N ASN A 38 -2.76 9.53 -12.22
CA ASN A 38 -3.70 8.41 -12.25
C ASN A 38 -3.39 7.37 -13.35
N PRO A 39 -3.04 7.77 -14.60
CA PRO A 39 -2.65 6.79 -15.63
C PRO A 39 -1.44 5.94 -15.22
N GLN A 40 -0.45 6.54 -14.54
CA GLN A 40 0.74 5.82 -14.07
C GLN A 40 0.41 4.88 -12.90
N ILE A 41 -0.48 5.30 -11.99
CA ILE A 41 -0.97 4.47 -10.89
C ILE A 41 -1.71 3.26 -11.44
N VAL A 42 -2.68 3.47 -12.33
CA VAL A 42 -3.47 2.39 -12.96
C VAL A 42 -2.56 1.40 -13.70
N GLN A 43 -1.60 1.89 -14.48
CA GLN A 43 -0.65 1.03 -15.19
C GLN A 43 0.20 0.20 -14.21
N ALA A 44 0.70 0.81 -13.14
CA ALA A 44 1.53 0.14 -12.16
C ALA A 44 0.73 -0.87 -11.31
N MET A 45 -0.55 -0.57 -11.02
CA MET A 45 -1.50 -1.50 -10.41
C MET A 45 -1.74 -2.74 -11.30
N GLN A 46 -2.02 -2.54 -12.58
CA GLN A 46 -2.27 -3.64 -13.53
C GLN A 46 -1.04 -4.55 -13.71
N THR A 47 0.14 -3.95 -13.75
CA THR A 47 1.41 -4.68 -13.88
C THR A 47 1.96 -5.19 -12.54
N LYS A 48 1.28 -4.90 -11.42
CA LYS A 48 1.71 -5.18 -10.05
C LYS A 48 3.13 -4.65 -9.76
N ASP A 49 3.49 -3.52 -10.35
CA ASP A 49 4.79 -2.87 -10.16
C ASP A 49 4.81 -2.08 -8.84
N LEU A 50 5.00 -2.83 -7.76
CA LEU A 50 5.12 -2.29 -6.40
C LEU A 50 6.29 -1.31 -6.23
N VAL A 51 7.32 -1.39 -7.06
CA VAL A 51 8.43 -0.42 -7.01
C VAL A 51 7.94 0.92 -7.51
N LYS A 52 7.35 0.95 -8.72
CA LYS A 52 6.78 2.16 -9.29
C LYS A 52 5.67 2.76 -8.41
N LEU A 53 4.80 1.93 -7.83
CA LEU A 53 3.77 2.40 -6.90
C LEU A 53 4.36 3.05 -5.65
N SER A 54 5.46 2.51 -5.10
CA SER A 54 6.12 3.12 -3.94
C SER A 54 6.73 4.49 -4.25
N GLU A 55 7.26 4.67 -5.46
CA GLU A 55 7.79 5.94 -5.93
C GLU A 55 6.66 6.95 -6.19
N LEU A 56 5.57 6.52 -6.84
CA LEU A 56 4.38 7.35 -7.04
C LEU A 56 3.79 7.81 -5.72
N LEU A 57 3.59 6.90 -4.75
CA LEU A 57 3.09 7.26 -3.42
C LEU A 57 3.96 8.31 -2.72
N ALA A 58 5.28 8.25 -2.87
CA ALA A 58 6.19 9.24 -2.30
C ALA A 58 6.07 10.62 -2.96
N THR A 59 5.73 10.67 -4.25
CA THR A 59 5.45 11.89 -5.01
C THR A 59 4.09 12.49 -4.65
N LEU A 60 3.04 11.66 -4.60
CA LEU A 60 1.67 12.08 -4.32
C LEU A 60 1.52 12.68 -2.92
N LYS A 61 2.24 12.15 -1.93
CA LYS A 61 2.30 12.72 -0.57
C LYS A 61 2.77 14.19 -0.49
N ARG A 62 3.37 14.71 -1.56
CA ARG A 62 3.87 16.10 -1.64
C ARG A 62 2.92 17.02 -2.40
N GLN A 63 1.89 16.48 -3.03
CA GLN A 63 0.89 17.26 -3.75
C GLN A 63 -0.19 17.70 -2.76
N GLU A 64 -0.53 18.99 -2.76
CA GLU A 64 -1.49 19.56 -1.80
C GLU A 64 -2.95 19.16 -2.11
N ASP A 65 -3.21 18.76 -3.35
CA ASP A 65 -4.52 18.40 -3.87
C ASP A 65 -4.85 16.90 -3.77
N CYS A 66 -3.88 16.05 -3.40
CA CYS A 66 -4.14 14.64 -3.12
C CYS A 66 -4.86 14.47 -1.78
N THR A 67 -6.03 13.82 -1.79
CA THR A 67 -6.77 13.57 -0.56
C THR A 67 -6.14 12.46 0.29
N ILE A 68 -6.43 12.46 1.59
CA ILE A 68 -5.99 11.38 2.50
C ILE A 68 -6.57 10.04 2.04
N GLU A 69 -7.81 10.04 1.56
CA GLU A 69 -8.52 8.84 1.10
C GLU A 69 -7.84 8.21 -0.12
N ASP A 70 -7.44 9.02 -1.11
CA ASP A 70 -6.71 8.53 -2.30
C ASP A 70 -5.39 7.86 -1.91
N LEU A 71 -4.64 8.51 -1.01
CA LEU A 71 -3.38 7.98 -0.51
C LEU A 71 -3.57 6.69 0.29
N ASP A 72 -4.64 6.58 1.08
CA ASP A 72 -4.93 5.40 1.89
C ASP A 72 -5.43 4.22 1.05
N ASN A 73 -6.22 4.48 0.01
CA ASN A 73 -6.63 3.48 -0.97
C ASN A 73 -5.40 2.91 -1.70
N LEU A 74 -4.52 3.78 -2.20
CA LEU A 74 -3.28 3.35 -2.84
C LEU A 74 -2.39 2.51 -1.91
N LYS A 75 -2.22 2.95 -0.65
CA LYS A 75 -1.45 2.20 0.36
C LYS A 75 -2.05 0.83 0.65
N ARG A 76 -3.38 0.71 0.71
CA ARG A 76 -4.09 -0.55 0.93
C ARG A 76 -3.81 -1.51 -0.22
N GLU A 77 -4.06 -1.08 -1.44
CA GLU A 77 -3.80 -1.84 -2.66
C GLU A 77 -2.34 -2.33 -2.75
N MET A 78 -1.38 -1.44 -2.49
CA MET A 78 0.04 -1.80 -2.40
C MET A 78 0.29 -2.90 -1.36
N SER A 79 -0.29 -2.77 -0.16
CA SER A 79 -0.10 -3.72 0.93
C SER A 79 -0.74 -5.08 0.63
N GLU A 80 -1.86 -5.12 -0.10
CA GLU A 80 -2.49 -6.36 -0.56
C GLU A 80 -1.62 -7.08 -1.58
N MET A 81 -1.19 -6.39 -2.65
CA MET A 81 -0.30 -6.97 -3.66
C MET A 81 1.02 -7.45 -3.07
N ALA A 82 1.57 -6.70 -2.10
CA ALA A 82 2.78 -7.09 -1.39
C ALA A 82 2.57 -8.36 -0.55
N ALA A 83 1.43 -8.51 0.12
CA ALA A 83 1.08 -9.72 0.86
C ALA A 83 0.93 -10.92 -0.08
N ASP A 84 0.26 -10.77 -1.23
CA ASP A 84 0.10 -11.85 -2.21
C ASP A 84 1.46 -12.33 -2.73
N LYS A 85 2.33 -11.38 -3.13
CA LYS A 85 3.68 -11.69 -3.60
C LYS A 85 4.55 -12.35 -2.53
N ALA A 86 4.45 -11.89 -1.29
CA ALA A 86 5.15 -12.50 -0.17
C ALA A 86 4.63 -13.93 0.08
N SER A 87 3.32 -14.16 0.03
CA SER A 87 2.70 -15.49 0.17
C SER A 87 3.22 -16.48 -0.88
N GLU A 88 3.27 -16.08 -2.15
CA GLU A 88 3.85 -16.92 -3.22
C GLU A 88 5.31 -17.30 -2.96
N LEU A 89 6.12 -16.35 -2.47
CA LEU A 89 7.53 -16.58 -2.12
C LEU A 89 7.67 -17.52 -0.92
N VAL A 90 6.78 -17.38 0.07
CA VAL A 90 6.72 -18.27 1.24
C VAL A 90 6.40 -19.70 0.83
N GLN A 91 5.46 -19.90 -0.10
CA GLN A 91 5.15 -21.23 -0.65
C GLN A 91 6.35 -21.85 -1.38
N ARG A 92 7.19 -21.03 -2.03
CA ARG A 92 8.44 -21.44 -2.69
C ARG A 92 9.63 -21.57 -1.73
N GLY A 93 9.44 -21.38 -0.43
CA GLY A 93 10.50 -21.45 0.58
C GLY A 93 11.47 -20.25 0.59
N LYS A 94 11.18 -19.19 -0.17
CA LYS A 94 12.01 -17.99 -0.29
C LYS A 94 11.66 -16.97 0.81
N LEU A 95 11.87 -17.34 2.07
CA LEU A 95 11.37 -16.58 3.22
C LEU A 95 11.98 -15.18 3.33
N ASP A 96 13.29 -15.05 3.09
CA ASP A 96 13.98 -13.74 3.17
C ASP A 96 13.53 -12.79 2.06
N GLU A 97 13.24 -13.33 0.87
CA GLU A 97 12.68 -12.54 -0.22
C GLU A 97 11.24 -12.10 0.10
N ALA A 98 10.44 -12.98 0.71
CA ALA A 98 9.08 -12.65 1.12
C ALA A 98 9.04 -11.50 2.14
N GLU A 99 9.93 -11.51 3.14
CA GLU A 99 9.99 -10.43 4.14
C GLU A 99 10.29 -9.06 3.54
N LYS A 100 11.08 -9.00 2.46
CA LYS A 100 11.36 -7.73 1.77
C LYS A 100 10.08 -7.08 1.25
N TRP A 101 9.14 -7.87 0.73
CA TRP A 101 7.86 -7.36 0.25
C TRP A 101 6.95 -6.88 1.38
N LEU A 102 7.10 -7.40 2.59
CA LEU A 102 6.29 -6.98 3.74
C LEU A 102 6.85 -5.74 4.46
N GLN A 103 7.95 -5.16 3.98
CA GLN A 103 8.50 -3.92 4.54
C GLN A 103 7.59 -2.72 4.26
N TYR A 104 7.64 -1.70 5.12
CA TYR A 104 6.79 -0.49 5.04
C TYR A 104 6.80 0.20 3.66
N LYS A 105 7.93 0.11 2.93
CA LYS A 105 8.05 0.65 1.57
C LYS A 105 6.99 0.07 0.61
N TYR A 106 6.68 -1.22 0.74
CA TYR A 106 5.81 -1.96 -0.17
C TYR A 106 4.47 -2.33 0.48
N ALA A 107 4.46 -2.54 1.78
CA ALA A 107 3.27 -2.78 2.60
C ALA A 107 3.13 -1.68 3.67
N PRO A 108 2.74 -0.45 3.28
CA PRO A 108 2.64 0.68 4.20
C PRO A 108 1.52 0.56 5.24
N LEU A 109 0.55 -0.34 5.04
CA LEU A 109 -0.52 -0.62 5.99
C LEU A 109 -0.38 -2.01 6.61
N THR A 110 -0.73 -2.08 7.89
CA THR A 110 -0.86 -3.35 8.62
C THR A 110 -2.22 -3.96 8.33
N LEU A 111 -2.31 -4.73 7.25
CA LEU A 111 -3.51 -5.50 6.87
C LEU A 111 -3.46 -6.91 7.44
N TRP A 112 -4.63 -7.54 7.64
CA TRP A 112 -4.69 -8.92 8.11
C TRP A 112 -3.88 -9.88 7.21
N LYS A 113 -3.96 -9.74 5.87
CA LYS A 113 -3.17 -10.55 4.93
C LYS A 113 -1.67 -10.44 5.19
N THR A 114 -1.16 -9.23 5.43
CA THR A 114 0.27 -9.02 5.72
C THR A 114 0.69 -9.73 7.01
N GLN A 115 -0.15 -9.70 8.04
CA GLN A 115 0.13 -10.37 9.31
C GLN A 115 0.04 -11.88 9.18
N ALA A 116 -0.91 -12.41 8.41
CA ALA A 116 -1.02 -13.84 8.14
C ALA A 116 0.26 -14.39 7.50
N VAL A 117 0.79 -13.68 6.49
CA VAL A 117 2.04 -14.08 5.82
C VAL A 117 3.25 -13.96 6.76
N ARG A 118 3.31 -12.93 7.63
CA ARG A 118 4.34 -12.84 8.68
C ARG A 118 4.28 -14.03 9.64
N GLY A 119 3.07 -14.45 10.02
CA GLY A 119 2.83 -15.66 10.80
C GLY A 119 3.37 -16.90 10.09
N GLU A 120 3.10 -17.04 8.79
CA GLU A 120 3.59 -18.18 8.01
C GLU A 120 5.12 -18.20 7.89
N ILE A 121 5.74 -17.05 7.66
CA ILE A 121 7.22 -16.90 7.66
C ILE A 121 7.79 -17.33 9.01
N ALA A 122 7.22 -16.84 10.11
CA ALA A 122 7.67 -17.18 11.46
C ALA A 122 7.47 -18.68 11.76
N SER A 123 6.33 -19.27 11.40
CA SER A 123 6.07 -20.71 11.51
C SER A 123 7.10 -21.54 10.74
N LYS A 124 7.38 -21.19 9.48
CA LYS A 124 8.38 -21.93 8.66
C LYS A 124 9.80 -21.81 9.23
N ARG A 125 10.11 -20.72 9.92
CA ARG A 125 11.36 -20.53 10.68
C ARG A 125 11.34 -21.13 12.09
N LYS A 126 10.25 -21.80 12.48
CA LYS A 126 10.03 -22.38 13.82
C LYS A 126 10.09 -21.34 14.95
N LYS A 127 9.80 -20.08 14.65
CA LYS A 127 9.66 -18.99 15.62
C LYS A 127 8.22 -18.99 16.13
N TRP A 128 7.87 -19.98 16.93
CA TRP A 128 6.46 -20.26 17.28
C TRP A 128 5.78 -19.12 18.04
N GLY A 129 6.50 -18.45 18.95
CA GLY A 129 5.98 -17.29 19.68
C GLY A 129 5.62 -16.13 18.75
N ASP A 130 6.52 -15.77 17.82
CA ASP A 130 6.28 -14.74 16.81
C ASP A 130 5.12 -15.12 15.89
N ALA A 131 5.06 -16.39 15.48
CA ALA A 131 3.98 -16.90 14.63
C ALA A 131 2.61 -16.79 15.31
N ALA A 132 2.52 -17.19 16.58
CA ALA A 132 1.32 -17.05 17.39
C ALA A 132 0.90 -15.58 17.49
N LEU A 133 1.84 -14.67 17.74
CA LEU A 133 1.55 -13.23 17.80
C LEU A 133 0.95 -12.74 16.49
N PHE A 134 1.55 -13.08 15.36
CA PHE A 134 1.09 -12.63 14.04
C PHE A 134 -0.28 -13.22 13.66
N TYR A 135 -0.54 -14.50 13.92
CA TYR A 135 -1.85 -15.09 13.64
C TYR A 135 -2.95 -14.52 14.53
N ASN A 136 -2.69 -14.30 15.82
CA ASN A 136 -3.66 -13.62 16.69
C ASN A 136 -3.93 -12.19 16.22
N LYS A 137 -2.87 -11.44 15.87
CA LYS A 137 -3.04 -10.09 15.31
C LYS A 137 -3.83 -10.11 14.00
N THR A 138 -3.69 -11.16 13.18
CA THR A 138 -4.49 -11.35 11.97
C THR A 138 -5.97 -11.48 12.32
N LEU A 139 -6.31 -12.32 13.30
CA LEU A 139 -7.69 -12.52 13.75
C LEU A 139 -8.29 -11.23 14.34
N ASP A 140 -7.52 -10.47 15.12
CA ASP A 140 -7.94 -9.17 15.65
C ASP A 140 -8.28 -8.18 14.52
N LEU A 141 -7.44 -8.12 13.49
CA LEU A 141 -7.67 -7.24 12.33
C LEU A 141 -8.89 -7.66 11.51
N ILE A 142 -9.17 -8.97 11.39
CA ILE A 142 -10.37 -9.49 10.72
C ILE A 142 -11.63 -9.15 11.52
N ALA A 143 -11.54 -9.17 12.86
CA ALA A 143 -12.67 -8.85 13.74
C ALA A 143 -13.02 -7.36 13.76
N ASP A 144 -12.09 -6.47 13.40
CA ASP A 144 -12.32 -5.02 13.36
C ASP A 144 -12.94 -4.57 12.02
N PRO A 145 -14.22 -4.15 12.00
CA PRO A 145 -14.92 -3.74 10.77
C PRO A 145 -14.40 -2.41 10.21
N ASN A 146 -13.71 -1.58 11.00
CA ASN A 146 -13.12 -0.33 10.52
C ASN A 146 -11.84 -0.57 9.72
N ILE A 147 -11.17 -1.71 9.96
CA ILE A 147 -9.93 -2.09 9.29
C ILE A 147 -10.19 -3.05 8.14
N THR A 148 -11.05 -4.04 8.37
CA THR A 148 -11.40 -5.10 7.41
C THR A 148 -12.87 -4.97 7.01
N GLN A 149 -13.13 -4.20 5.96
CA GLN A 149 -14.48 -4.02 5.42
C GLN A 149 -15.00 -5.28 4.72
N VAL A 150 -14.12 -5.99 4.01
CA VAL A 150 -14.42 -7.27 3.36
C VAL A 150 -13.73 -8.39 4.13
N LYS A 151 -14.52 -9.18 4.85
CA LYS A 151 -14.02 -10.32 5.63
C LYS A 151 -13.56 -11.46 4.72
N PRO A 152 -12.48 -12.19 5.09
CA PRO A 152 -12.12 -13.43 4.42
C PRO A 152 -13.20 -14.49 4.60
N SER A 153 -13.11 -15.58 3.82
CA SER A 153 -14.05 -16.69 3.93
C SER A 153 -13.99 -17.35 5.31
N LEU A 154 -15.08 -17.98 5.75
CA LEU A 154 -15.13 -18.70 7.03
C LEU A 154 -14.02 -19.75 7.13
N SER A 155 -13.74 -20.47 6.03
CA SER A 155 -12.68 -21.48 5.99
C SER A 155 -11.28 -20.89 6.21
N GLU A 156 -11.00 -19.71 5.67
CA GLU A 156 -9.72 -19.01 5.92
C GLU A 156 -9.60 -18.57 7.39
N ILE A 157 -10.71 -18.08 7.97
CA ILE A 157 -10.76 -17.70 9.38
C ILE A 157 -10.51 -18.91 10.28
N GLU A 158 -11.18 -20.03 10.03
CA GLU A 158 -10.99 -21.29 10.77
C GLU A 158 -9.54 -21.79 10.67
N LYS A 159 -8.94 -21.73 9.48
CA LYS A 159 -7.54 -22.06 9.28
C LYS A 159 -6.62 -21.17 10.12
N LEU A 160 -6.88 -19.87 10.19
CA LEU A 160 -6.10 -18.93 10.99
C LEU A 160 -6.23 -19.20 12.49
N TYR A 161 -7.43 -19.53 12.99
CA TYR A 161 -7.63 -19.96 14.38
C TYR A 161 -6.81 -21.22 14.70
N LYS A 162 -6.85 -22.22 13.81
CA LYS A 162 -6.06 -23.45 13.97
C LYS A 162 -4.56 -23.14 14.04
N LEU A 163 -4.05 -22.34 13.11
CA LEU A 163 -2.64 -21.93 13.08
C LEU A 163 -2.24 -21.16 14.35
N ALA A 164 -3.09 -20.25 14.84
CA ALA A 164 -2.84 -19.53 16.09
C ALA A 164 -2.76 -20.49 17.29
N ALA A 165 -3.71 -21.41 17.42
CA ALA A 165 -3.73 -22.38 18.51
C ALA A 165 -2.53 -23.35 18.47
N GLU A 166 -2.21 -23.90 17.30
CA GLU A 166 -1.06 -24.80 17.11
C GLU A 166 0.26 -24.09 17.44
N THR A 167 0.43 -22.86 17.00
CA THR A 167 1.67 -22.10 17.27
C THR A 167 1.79 -21.68 18.73
N GLN A 168 0.69 -21.37 19.42
CA GLN A 168 0.70 -21.13 20.88
C GLN A 168 1.09 -22.39 21.67
N LEU A 169 0.58 -23.56 21.28
CA LEU A 169 0.96 -24.84 21.85
C LEU A 169 2.46 -25.10 21.66
N LEU A 170 2.96 -24.93 20.43
CA LEU A 170 4.38 -25.13 20.11
C LEU A 170 5.30 -24.10 20.79
N ALA A 171 4.80 -22.90 21.05
CA ALA A 171 5.53 -21.87 21.80
C ALA A 171 5.54 -22.13 23.31
N GLY A 172 4.76 -23.09 23.82
CA GLY A 172 4.57 -23.29 25.26
C GLY A 172 3.83 -22.13 25.94
N THR A 173 3.13 -21.29 25.17
CA THR A 173 2.44 -20.09 25.67
C THR A 173 0.94 -20.28 25.79
N LEU A 174 0.46 -21.53 25.82
CA LEU A 174 -0.94 -21.78 26.18
C LEU A 174 -1.18 -21.18 27.57
N PRO A 175 -2.30 -20.45 27.77
CA PRO A 175 -2.69 -20.07 29.11
C PRO A 175 -2.81 -21.36 29.91
N THR A 176 -1.98 -21.53 30.93
CA THR A 176 -2.16 -22.62 31.89
C THR A 176 -3.60 -22.53 32.40
N LEU A 177 -4.39 -23.57 32.13
CA LEU A 177 -5.72 -23.71 32.72
C LEU A 177 -5.54 -23.55 34.24
N LYS A 178 -6.08 -22.47 34.81
CA LYS A 178 -6.17 -22.40 36.27
C LYS A 178 -7.12 -23.50 36.73
N ASP A 179 -6.80 -24.09 37.87
CA ASP A 179 -7.42 -25.23 38.58
C ASP A 179 -8.93 -25.11 38.90
N ASN A 180 -9.63 -24.16 38.28
CA ASN A 180 -11.05 -23.85 38.48
C ASN A 180 -11.89 -24.02 37.19
N GLY A 181 -11.38 -24.74 36.20
CA GLY A 181 -12.19 -25.30 35.10
C GLY A 181 -12.89 -24.29 34.18
N LYS A 182 -12.56 -22.99 34.28
CA LYS A 182 -13.09 -21.96 33.37
C LYS A 182 -12.03 -21.61 32.32
N PRO A 183 -12.26 -21.92 31.04
CA PRO A 183 -11.38 -21.45 29.97
C PRO A 183 -11.43 -19.92 29.92
N ARG A 184 -10.26 -19.27 29.94
CA ARG A 184 -10.13 -17.89 29.47
C ARG A 184 -9.71 -17.94 28.01
N GLY A 185 -10.61 -17.52 27.13
CA GLY A 185 -10.29 -17.04 25.80
C GLY A 185 -9.86 -18.11 24.80
N ILE A 186 -10.77 -19.01 24.44
CA ILE A 186 -10.78 -19.66 23.12
C ILE A 186 -12.27 -19.73 22.74
N MET A 187 -12.63 -19.15 21.59
CA MET A 187 -13.99 -18.76 21.17
C MET A 187 -14.58 -17.53 21.87
N ARG A 188 -14.60 -16.41 21.14
CA ARG A 188 -15.71 -15.46 21.25
C ARG A 188 -16.83 -16.03 20.38
N ASP A 189 -17.97 -16.33 20.97
CA ASP A 189 -19.16 -16.88 20.31
C ASP A 189 -19.91 -15.84 19.44
N ASP A 190 -19.24 -14.77 19.00
CA ASP A 190 -19.89 -13.64 18.32
C ASP A 190 -19.80 -13.77 16.78
N LEU A 191 -20.23 -14.92 16.23
CA LEU A 191 -20.53 -15.08 14.81
C LEU A 191 -22.04 -14.94 14.54
N GLY A 192 -22.60 -13.83 15.02
CA GLY A 192 -23.95 -13.36 14.70
C GLY A 192 -23.95 -12.30 13.61
#